data_AF-A0A536YGM1-F1
#
_entry.id   AF-A0A536YGM1-F1
#
_cell.length_a   1.000
_cell.length_b   1.000
_cell.length_c   1.000
_cell.angle_alpha   90.00
_cell.angle_beta   90.00
_cell.angle_gamma   90.00
#
_symmetry.space_group_name_H-M   'P 1'
#
loop_
_entity.id
_entity.type
_entity.pdbx_description
1 polymer ?
#
loop_
_entity_poly.entity_id
_entity_poly.type
_entity_poly.pdbx_seq_one_letter_code
_entity_poly.pdbx_strand_id
1 'polypeptide(L)'
;MNLLKALSTVSAMTLLSRITGLARESIKAVAFGAGLQMDAFEAAFRLPNILRRLFAEGAFSQAFVPILAEYKRQRGDDATRDLVGTVGALLAVVLLVISALGVLAAPWLVYLLASGFAKTPG
;
A
#
# COMPACT_ATOMS: atom_id res chain seq x y z
N MET A 1 -18.28 0.60 25.11
CA MET A 1 -18.08 -0.38 24.01
C MET A 1 -17.52 -1.64 24.63
N ASN A 2 -18.20 -2.79 24.53
CA ASN A 2 -17.72 -4.02 25.18
C ASN A 2 -16.40 -4.49 24.54
N LEU A 3 -15.32 -4.51 25.30
CA LEU A 3 -13.98 -4.95 24.88
C LEU A 3 -14.00 -6.33 24.23
N LEU A 4 -14.81 -7.25 24.75
CA LEU A 4 -15.00 -8.59 24.19
C LEU A 4 -15.55 -8.56 22.75
N LYS A 5 -16.46 -7.62 22.45
CA LYS A 5 -17.03 -7.44 21.11
C LYS A 5 -16.03 -6.81 20.14
N ALA A 6 -15.23 -5.87 20.61
CA ALA A 6 -14.16 -5.27 19.80
C ALA A 6 -13.07 -6.30 19.47
N LEU A 7 -12.64 -7.08 20.47
CA LEU A 7 -11.65 -8.15 20.30
C LEU A 7 -12.12 -9.22 19.32
N SER A 8 -13.37 -9.69 19.45
CA SER A 8 -13.92 -10.69 18.53
C SER A 8 -14.03 -10.17 17.10
N THR A 9 -14.43 -8.91 16.93
CA THR A 9 -14.54 -8.28 15.60
C THR A 9 -13.18 -8.15 14.92
N VAL A 10 -12.17 -7.61 15.62
CA VAL A 10 -10.82 -7.44 15.07
C VAL A 10 -10.17 -8.80 14.75
N SER A 11 -10.36 -9.79 15.62
CA SER A 11 -9.82 -11.15 15.41
C SER A 11 -10.47 -11.83 14.21
N ALA A 12 -11.80 -11.70 14.06
CA ALA A 12 -12.52 -12.23 12.91
C ALA A 12 -12.07 -11.56 11.59
N MET A 13 -11.93 -10.23 11.58
CA MET A 13 -11.42 -9.50 10.41
C MET A 13 -9.98 -9.90 10.07
N THR A 14 -9.14 -10.14 11.08
CA THR A 14 -7.75 -10.61 10.88
C THR A 14 -7.73 -12.02 10.28
N LEU A 15 -8.55 -12.94 10.79
CA LEU A 15 -8.64 -14.30 10.27
C LEU A 15 -9.12 -14.30 8.82
N LEU A 16 -10.17 -13.52 8.52
CA LEU A 16 -10.69 -13.37 7.16
C LEU A 16 -9.63 -12.82 6.21
N SER A 17 -8.86 -11.81 6.65
CA SER A 17 -7.75 -11.26 5.87
C SER A 17 -6.64 -12.30 5.61
N ARG A 18 -6.35 -13.17 6.58
CA ARG A 18 -5.37 -14.26 6.41
C ARG A 18 -5.85 -15.33 5.43
N ILE A 19 -7.12 -15.73 5.51
CA ILE A 19 -7.71 -16.73 4.62
C ILE A 19 -7.74 -16.20 3.18
N THR A 20 -8.20 -14.96 2.99
CA THR A 20 -8.20 -14.31 1.66
C THR A 20 -6.78 -14.12 1.12
N GLY A 21 -5.81 -13.79 1.99
CA GLY A 21 -4.40 -13.77 1.65
C GLY A 21 -3.88 -15.13 1.18
N LEU A 22 -4.18 -16.21 1.92
CA LEU A 22 -3.82 -17.58 1.54
C LEU A 22 -4.41 -17.96 0.18
N ALA A 23 -5.70 -17.67 -0.04
CA ALA A 23 -6.35 -17.93 -1.32
C ALA A 23 -5.65 -17.21 -2.48
N ARG A 24 -5.25 -15.94 -2.28
CA ARG A 24 -4.48 -15.18 -3.28
C ARG A 24 -3.14 -15.85 -3.60
N GLU A 25 -2.40 -16.30 -2.58
CA GLU A 25 -1.12 -16.99 -2.79
C GLU A 25 -1.32 -18.32 -3.54
N SER A 26 -2.34 -19.11 -3.18
CA SER A 26 -2.68 -20.34 -3.90
C SER A 26 -3.06 -20.10 -5.35
N ILE A 27 -3.84 -19.05 -5.64
CA ILE A 27 -4.21 -18.68 -7.01
C ILE A 27 -2.98 -18.30 -7.82
N LYS A 28 -2.06 -17.49 -7.26
CA LYS A 28 -0.80 -17.16 -7.94
C LYS A 28 0.04 -18.41 -8.24
N ALA A 29 0.14 -19.32 -7.28
CA ALA A 29 0.89 -20.56 -7.44
C ALA A 29 0.30 -21.46 -8.55
N VAL A 30 -1.03 -21.55 -8.65
CA VAL A 30 -1.70 -22.31 -9.72
C VAL A 30 -1.61 -21.59 -11.08
N ALA A 31 -1.74 -20.26 -11.09
CA ALA A 31 -1.76 -19.48 -12.33
C ALA A 31 -0.38 -19.30 -12.97
N PHE A 32 0.66 -19.09 -12.17
CA PHE A 32 2.03 -18.81 -12.65
C PHE A 32 3.02 -19.94 -12.39
N GLY A 33 2.78 -20.80 -11.40
CA GLY A 33 3.77 -21.77 -10.93
C GLY A 33 5.02 -21.13 -10.32
N ALA A 34 6.06 -21.93 -10.13
CA ALA A 34 7.40 -21.43 -9.80
C ALA A 34 8.17 -21.23 -11.11
N GLY A 35 8.25 -19.99 -11.58
CA GLY A 35 8.93 -19.66 -12.83
C GLY A 35 9.09 -18.16 -13.06
N LEU A 36 9.79 -17.80 -14.13
CA LEU A 36 10.20 -16.43 -14.46
C LEU A 36 9.04 -15.41 -14.49
N GLN A 37 7.83 -15.85 -14.81
CA GLN A 37 6.64 -14.99 -14.84
C GLN A 37 6.19 -14.57 -13.44
N MET A 38 6.27 -15.49 -12.47
CA MET A 38 5.97 -15.20 -11.06
C MET A 38 7.01 -14.24 -10.49
N ASP A 39 8.29 -14.49 -10.79
CA ASP A 39 9.39 -13.62 -10.38
C ASP A 39 9.26 -12.19 -10.93
N ALA A 40 8.93 -12.07 -12.22
CA ALA A 40 8.69 -10.78 -12.86
C ALA A 40 7.48 -10.06 -12.23
N PHE A 41 6.41 -10.80 -11.91
CA PHE A 41 5.23 -10.26 -11.24
C PHE A 41 5.58 -9.74 -9.84
N GLU A 42 6.29 -10.52 -9.02
CA GLU A 42 6.69 -10.09 -7.67
C GLU A 42 7.66 -8.90 -7.71
N ALA A 43 8.60 -8.89 -8.65
CA ALA A 43 9.51 -7.77 -8.87
C ALA A 43 8.75 -6.48 -9.24
N ALA A 44 7.77 -6.57 -10.15
CA ALA A 44 6.94 -5.44 -10.55
C ALA A 44 6.15 -4.84 -9.37
N PHE A 45 5.68 -5.68 -8.44
CA PHE A 45 4.95 -5.23 -7.25
C PHE A 45 5.85 -4.67 -6.15
N ARG A 46 7.17 -4.86 -6.22
CA ARG A 46 8.09 -4.43 -5.15
C ARG A 46 8.18 -2.92 -5.04
N LEU A 47 8.40 -2.23 -6.17
CA LEU A 47 8.61 -0.79 -6.18
C LEU A 47 7.36 -0.01 -5.69
N PRO A 48 6.14 -0.28 -6.19
CA PRO A 48 4.93 0.37 -5.67
C PRO A 48 4.72 0.10 -4.18
N ASN A 49 5.00 -1.11 -3.70
CA ASN A 49 4.83 -1.45 -2.28
C ASN A 49 5.79 -0.70 -1.36
N ILE A 50 7.03 -0.44 -1.79
CA ILE A 50 7.99 0.38 -1.03
C ILE A 50 7.47 1.81 -0.92
N LEU A 51 7.02 2.40 -2.03
CA LEU A 51 6.47 3.75 -2.05
C LEU A 51 5.23 3.84 -1.14
N ARG A 52 4.32 2.87 -1.22
CA ARG A 52 3.14 2.78 -0.34
C ARG A 52 3.51 2.74 1.14
N ARG A 53 4.53 1.95 1.51
CA ARG A 53 5.05 1.88 2.88
C ARG A 53 5.60 3.22 3.36
N LEU A 54 6.37 3.90 2.51
CA LEU A 54 7.01 5.17 2.82
C LEU A 54 5.99 6.31 2.98
N PHE A 55 5.05 6.43 2.04
CA PHE A 55 4.13 7.56 1.97
C PHE A 55 2.80 7.38 2.70
N ALA A 56 2.32 6.15 2.93
CA ALA A 56 0.97 5.94 3.46
C ALA A 56 0.96 5.23 4.83
N GLU A 57 1.71 4.14 4.97
CA GLU A 57 1.61 3.29 6.17
C GLU A 57 2.36 3.86 7.39
N GLY A 58 3.54 4.45 7.20
CA GLY A 58 4.39 4.91 8.30
C GLY A 58 4.23 6.39 8.64
N ALA A 59 5.01 7.24 7.97
CA ALA A 59 5.19 8.64 8.34
C ALA A 59 3.90 9.46 8.21
N PHE A 60 3.11 9.22 7.16
CA PHE A 60 1.86 9.96 6.96
C PHE A 60 0.83 9.66 8.03
N SER A 61 0.57 8.40 8.36
CA SER A 61 -0.41 8.04 9.39
C SER A 61 -0.02 8.58 10.77
N GLN A 62 1.28 8.56 11.10
CA GLN A 62 1.79 9.12 12.36
C GLN A 62 1.60 10.65 12.46
N ALA A 63 1.78 11.38 11.37
CA ALA A 63 1.63 12.84 11.34
C ALA A 63 0.16 13.28 11.17
N PHE A 64 -0.59 12.61 10.29
CA PHE A 64 -1.92 13.03 9.88
C PHE A 64 -3.00 12.70 10.92
N VAL A 65 -2.95 11.52 11.56
CA VAL A 65 -4.00 11.09 12.49
C VAL A 65 -4.13 12.02 13.71
N PRO A 66 -3.03 12.48 14.36
CA PRO A 66 -3.12 13.45 15.45
C PRO A 66 -3.72 14.79 15.01
N ILE A 67 -3.32 15.30 13.84
CA ILE A 67 -3.83 16.57 13.29
C ILE A 67 -5.32 16.45 12.95
N LEU A 68 -5.73 15.33 12.35
CA LEU A 68 -7.13 15.06 12.05
C LEU A 68 -7.98 15.02 13.32
N ALA A 69 -7.50 14.35 14.38
CA ALA A 69 -8.18 14.29 15.67
C ALA A 69 -8.26 15.67 16.34
N GLU A 70 -7.22 16.49 16.20
CA GLU A 70 -7.19 17.87 16.69
C GLU A 70 -8.22 18.75 15.98
N TYR A 71 -8.24 18.72 14.64
CA TYR A 71 -9.20 19.48 13.84
C TYR A 71 -10.63 19.09 14.17
N LYS A 72 -10.90 17.79 14.28
CA LYS A 72 -12.23 17.29 14.64
C LYS A 72 -12.67 17.75 16.02
N ARG A 73 -11.75 17.84 16.98
CA ARG A 73 -12.08 18.22 18.37
C ARG A 73 -12.18 19.73 18.55
N GLN A 74 -11.33 20.52 17.89
CA GLN A 74 -11.19 21.95 18.16
C GLN A 74 -11.86 22.85 17.12
N ARG A 75 -11.98 22.41 15.87
CA ARG A 75 -12.40 23.26 14.75
C ARG A 75 -13.69 22.82 14.07
N GLY A 76 -14.30 21.73 14.53
CA GLY A 76 -15.56 21.21 14.03
C GLY A 76 -15.43 20.47 12.70
N ASP A 77 -16.57 19.98 12.21
CA ASP A 77 -16.62 19.06 11.07
C ASP A 77 -16.29 19.71 9.73
N ASP A 78 -16.67 20.99 9.53
CA ASP A 78 -16.43 21.69 8.26
C ASP A 78 -14.92 21.93 8.01
N ALA A 79 -14.21 22.48 9.01
CA ALA A 79 -12.76 22.64 8.92
C ALA A 79 -12.02 21.30 8.78
N THR A 80 -12.56 20.23 9.37
CA THR A 80 -12.01 18.88 9.22
C THR A 80 -12.19 18.34 7.80
N ARG A 81 -13.35 18.59 7.17
CA ARG A 81 -13.60 18.22 5.77
C ARG A 81 -12.67 18.95 4.82
N ASP A 82 -12.44 20.25 5.04
CA ASP A 82 -11.52 21.04 4.22
C ASP A 82 -10.07 20.55 4.35
N LEU A 83 -9.63 20.22 5.57
CA LEU A 83 -8.32 19.61 5.80
C LEU A 83 -8.19 18.29 5.03
N VAL A 84 -9.15 17.38 5.18
CA VAL A 84 -9.13 16.07 4.51
C VAL A 84 -9.16 16.24 2.99
N GLY A 85 -9.98 17.15 2.47
CA GLY A 85 -10.05 17.45 1.04
C GLY A 85 -8.73 17.99 0.49
N THR A 86 -8.12 18.95 1.17
CA THR A 86 -6.87 19.58 0.76
C THR A 86 -5.70 18.58 0.81
N VAL A 87 -5.53 17.88 1.94
CA VAL A 87 -4.46 16.89 2.11
C VAL A 87 -4.66 15.71 1.17
N GLY A 88 -5.90 15.25 1.00
CA GLY A 88 -6.24 14.17 0.08
C GLY A 88 -5.96 14.52 -1.38
N ALA A 89 -6.33 15.73 -1.81
CA ALA A 89 -6.05 16.21 -3.17
C ALA A 89 -4.55 16.33 -3.43
N LEU A 90 -3.79 16.91 -2.49
CA LEU A 90 -2.34 17.00 -2.60
C LEU A 90 -1.69 15.61 -2.67
N LEU A 91 -2.08 14.69 -1.79
CA LEU A 91 -1.59 13.32 -1.79
C LEU A 91 -1.91 12.61 -3.11
N ALA A 92 -3.12 12.79 -3.65
CA ALA A 92 -3.52 12.22 -4.93
C ALA A 92 -2.65 12.73 -6.09
N VAL A 93 -2.41 14.04 -6.15
CA VAL A 93 -1.54 14.65 -7.18
C VAL A 93 -0.11 14.13 -7.07
N VAL A 94 0.46 14.08 -5.86
CA VAL A 94 1.81 13.56 -5.62
C VAL A 94 1.91 12.10 -6.05
N LEU A 95 0.97 11.25 -5.64
CA LEU A 95 0.95 9.85 -6.02
C LEU A 95 0.78 9.65 -7.52
N LEU A 96 -0.06 10.47 -8.18
CA LEU A 96 -0.26 10.42 -9.63
C LEU A 96 1.02 10.79 -10.38
N VAL A 97 1.71 11.85 -9.96
CA VAL A 97 2.99 12.25 -10.55
C VAL A 97 4.05 11.16 -10.35
N ILE A 98 4.21 10.64 -9.13
CA ILE A 98 5.17 9.57 -8.84
C ILE A 98 4.84 8.31 -9.67
N SER A 99 3.56 7.94 -9.77
CA SER A 99 3.14 6.79 -10.57
C SER A 99 3.41 7.00 -12.05
N ALA A 100 3.11 8.18 -12.60
CA ALA A 100 3.36 8.49 -14.00
C ALA A 100 4.87 8.45 -14.31
N LEU A 101 5.69 9.07 -13.45
CA LEU A 101 7.15 9.01 -13.56
C LEU A 101 7.66 7.57 -13.45
N GLY A 102 7.11 6.77 -12.54
CA GLY A 102 7.46 5.36 -12.38
C GLY A 102 7.14 4.51 -13.62
N VAL A 103 5.99 4.76 -14.27
CA VAL A 103 5.63 4.08 -15.52
C VAL A 103 6.54 4.51 -16.67
N LEU A 104 6.79 5.81 -16.83
CA LEU A 104 7.68 6.33 -17.87
C LEU A 104 9.13 5.86 -17.67
N ALA A 105 9.57 5.76 -16.42
CA ALA A 105 10.90 5.30 -16.08
C ALA A 105 11.03 3.78 -15.89
N ALA A 106 9.98 3.02 -16.18
CA ALA A 106 9.93 1.57 -15.90
C ALA A 106 11.13 0.80 -16.48
N PRO A 107 11.61 1.03 -17.73
CA PRO A 107 12.76 0.31 -18.27
C PRO A 107 14.04 0.52 -17.44
N TRP A 108 14.32 1.75 -17.02
CA TRP A 108 15.49 2.06 -16.18
C TRP A 108 15.34 1.53 -14.76
N LEU A 109 14.13 1.61 -14.19
CA LEU A 109 13.81 1.11 -12.86
C LEU A 109 13.96 -0.42 -12.79
N VAL A 110 13.50 -1.14 -13.82
CA VAL A 110 13.72 -2.58 -13.95
C VAL A 110 15.21 -2.87 -14.09
N TYR A 111 15.96 -2.15 -14.93
CA TYR A 111 17.40 -2.37 -15.02
C TYR A 111 18.12 -2.18 -13.66
N LEU A 112 17.77 -1.14 -12.90
CA LEU A 112 18.33 -0.89 -11.57
C LEU A 112 17.96 -1.96 -10.54
N LEU A 113 16.68 -2.31 -10.45
CA LEU A 113 16.13 -3.16 -9.38
C LEU A 113 16.22 -4.66 -9.69
N ALA A 114 16.24 -5.01 -10.98
CA ALA A 114 16.20 -6.36 -11.50
C ALA A 114 17.46 -6.77 -12.29
N SER A 115 18.55 -5.97 -12.25
CA SER A 115 19.86 -6.38 -12.80
C SER A 115 20.38 -7.72 -12.26
N GLY A 116 19.93 -8.16 -11.08
CA GLY A 116 20.19 -9.48 -10.52
C GLY A 116 19.49 -10.64 -11.25
N PHE A 117 18.33 -10.42 -11.87
CA PHE A 117 17.62 -11.44 -12.68
C PHE A 117 18.38 -11.81 -13.96
N ALA A 118 19.29 -10.94 -14.44
CA ALA A 118 20.14 -11.22 -15.59
C ALA A 118 21.29 -12.20 -15.27
N LYS A 119 21.62 -12.44 -14.00
CA LYS A 119 22.79 -13.25 -13.59
C LYS A 119 22.46 -14.67 -13.09
N THR A 120 21.21 -14.96 -12.80
CA THR A 120 20.76 -16.31 -12.42
C THR A 120 19.31 -16.47 -12.88
N PRO A 121 19.07 -17.15 -14.01
CA PRO A 121 17.75 -17.70 -14.27
C PRO A 121 17.48 -18.79 -13.23
N GLY A 122 16.28 -18.81 -12.67
CA GLY A 122 15.77 -19.95 -11.90
C GLY A 122 15.66 -21.21 -12.75
#